data_AF-A0A0H2RAQ0-F1
#
_entry.id   AF-A0A0H2RAQ0-F1
#
_cell.length_a   1.000
_cell.length_b   1.000
_cell.length_c   1.000
_cell.angle_alpha   90.00
_cell.angle_beta   90.00
_cell.angle_gamma   90.00
#
_symmetry.space_group_name_H-M   'P 1'
#
loop_
_entity.id
_entity.type
_entity.pdbx_description
1 polymer ?
#
loop_
_entity_poly.entity_id
_entity_poly.type
_entity_poly.pdbx_seq_one_letter_code
_entity_poly.pdbx_strand_id
1 'polypeptide(L)' 'MDGEDGEDGEGEGGEGGGEKRRHECVKCGKKFNRPSSLKIHLNTHTGAKPFECPFPGCGRTFNVSSNMRRHYRNHT' A
#
# COMPACT_ATOMS: atom_id res chain seq x y z
N MET A 1 6.78 -21.37 -7.26
CA MET A 1 7.35 -20.09 -7.73
C MET A 1 6.50 -18.96 -7.16
N ASP A 2 6.36 -18.89 -5.83
CA ASP A 2 7.37 -18.46 -4.83
C ASP A 2 7.59 -16.95 -4.89
N GLY A 3 7.21 -16.26 -3.81
CA GLY A 3 7.47 -14.85 -3.64
C GLY A 3 6.43 -14.18 -2.76
N GLU A 4 6.43 -14.54 -1.47
CA GLU A 4 5.85 -13.74 -0.41
C GLU A 4 6.51 -12.34 -0.44
N ASP A 5 5.90 -11.38 -1.14
CA ASP A 5 6.40 -10.01 -1.18
C ASP A 5 6.03 -9.32 0.14
N GLY A 6 6.92 -9.52 1.13
CA GLY A 6 7.34 -8.59 2.16
C GLY A 6 6.25 -7.81 2.89
N GLU A 7 5.98 -8.21 4.13
CA GLU A 7 5.44 -7.30 5.13
C GLU A 7 6.44 -6.14 5.31
N ASP A 8 6.21 -5.03 4.61
CA ASP A 8 6.92 -3.78 4.82
C ASP A 8 6.65 -3.33 6.27
N GLY A 9 7.60 -3.66 7.14
CA GLY A 9 7.61 -3.35 8.55
C GLY A 9 7.22 -1.90 8.80
N GLU A 10 6.10 -1.73 9.48
CA GLU A 10 5.57 -0.43 9.84
C GLU A 10 6.35 0.09 11.05
N GLY A 11 7.46 0.78 10.78
CA GLY A 11 8.29 1.42 11.78
C GLY A 11 7.44 2.26 12.74
N GLU A 12 7.50 1.90 14.02
CA GLU A 12 7.03 2.72 15.12
C GLU A 12 7.87 3.99 15.22
N GLY A 13 7.25 5.13 15.52
CA GLY A 13 8.01 6.31 15.93
C GLY A 13 7.29 7.64 15.72
N GLY A 14 7.01 8.32 16.82
CA GLY A 14 6.92 9.78 16.86
C GLY A 14 5.61 10.33 17.39
N GLU A 15 5.46 10.32 18.71
CA GLU A 15 4.73 11.34 19.47
C GLU A 15 5.39 12.70 19.25
N GLY A 16 4.61 13.72 18.92
CA GLY A 16 5.10 15.07 18.67
C GLY A 16 4.03 15.93 18.00
N GLY A 17 3.55 16.94 18.73
CA GLY A 17 2.30 17.67 18.50
C GLY A 17 2.17 18.43 17.16
N GLY A 18 0.94 18.87 16.91
CA GLY A 18 0.58 19.76 15.79
C GLY A 18 -0.31 19.10 14.73
N GLU A 19 -1.59 18.92 15.07
CA GLU A 19 -2.75 19.14 14.21
C GLU A 19 -2.68 18.67 12.72
N LYS A 20 -3.44 17.59 12.42
CA LYS A 20 -4.02 17.16 11.10
C LYS A 20 -3.84 15.67 10.71
N ARG A 21 -3.42 14.77 11.61
CA ARG A 21 -3.62 13.31 11.36
C ARG A 21 -5.09 12.93 11.60
N ARG A 22 -5.98 13.22 10.64
CA ARG A 22 -7.44 12.97 10.74
C ARG A 22 -7.90 11.64 10.15
N HIS A 23 -7.01 10.88 9.52
CA HIS A 23 -7.39 9.66 8.79
C HIS A 23 -6.90 8.44 9.54
N GLU A 24 -7.74 7.90 10.41
CA GLU A 24 -7.46 6.73 11.23
C GLU A 24 -7.99 5.44 10.59
N CYS A 25 -7.19 4.38 10.65
CA CYS A 25 -7.63 3.05 10.25
C CYS A 25 -8.55 2.45 11.29
N VAL A 26 -9.78 2.16 10.89
CA VAL A 26 -10.79 1.54 11.77
C VAL A 26 -10.45 0.12 12.22
N LYS A 27 -9.51 -0.56 11.56
CA LYS A 27 -9.12 -1.94 11.90
C LYS A 27 -7.97 -2.02 12.90
N CYS A 28 -7.04 -1.09 12.86
CA CYS A 28 -5.80 -1.15 13.66
C CYS A 28 -5.44 0.16 14.38
N GLY A 29 -6.24 1.22 14.22
CA GLY A 29 -6.02 2.53 14.87
C GLY A 29 -4.85 3.35 14.28
N LYS A 30 -4.19 2.88 13.22
CA LYS A 30 -3.09 3.62 12.59
C LYS A 30 -3.55 4.94 11.99
N LYS A 31 -2.78 5.99 12.24
CA LYS A 31 -3.10 7.35 11.82
C LYS A 31 -2.28 7.75 10.60
N PHE A 32 -2.97 8.19 9.56
CA PHE A 32 -2.40 8.66 8.31
C PHE A 32 -2.58 10.18 8.19
N ASN A 33 -1.61 10.82 7.54
CA ASN A 33 -1.67 12.25 7.22
C ASN A 33 -2.56 12.56 6.00
N ARG A 34 -2.89 11.54 5.19
CA ARG A 34 -3.62 11.69 3.92
C ARG A 34 -4.66 10.57 3.79
N PRO A 35 -5.87 10.88 3.25
CA PRO A 35 -6.92 9.87 3.08
C PRO A 35 -6.54 8.82 2.03
N SER A 36 -5.73 9.19 1.02
CA SER A 36 -5.20 8.25 0.03
C SER A 36 -4.31 7.18 0.66
N SER A 37 -3.47 7.58 1.63
CA SER A 37 -2.60 6.65 2.36
C SER A 37 -3.41 5.71 3.24
N LEU A 38 -4.45 6.22 3.92
CA LEU A 38 -5.39 5.37 4.65
C LEU A 38 -6.10 4.38 3.72
N LYS A 39 -6.59 4.82 2.55
CA LYS A 39 -7.26 3.93 1.59
C LYS A 39 -6.34 2.82 1.08
N ILE A 40 -5.09 3.15 0.77
CA ILE A 40 -4.07 2.16 0.39
C ILE A 40 -3.81 1.19 1.54
N HIS A 41 -3.70 1.70 2.77
CA HIS A 41 -3.51 0.85 3.94
C HIS A 41 -4.70 -0.09 4.17
N LEU A 42 -5.95 0.34 3.95
CA LEU A 42 -7.11 -0.56 4.05
C LEU A 42 -7.05 -1.75 3.07
N ASN A 43 -6.32 -1.61 1.96
CA ASN A 43 -6.09 -2.72 1.04
C ASN A 43 -5.23 -3.83 1.67
N THR A 44 -4.36 -3.52 2.64
CA THR A 44 -3.55 -4.54 3.34
C THR A 44 -4.43 -5.40 4.24
N HIS A 45 -5.43 -4.80 4.89
CA HIS A 45 -6.39 -5.51 5.72
C HIS A 45 -7.40 -6.36 4.95
N THR A 46 -7.67 -6.02 3.69
CA THR A 46 -8.63 -6.73 2.84
C THR A 46 -7.93 -7.68 1.86
N GLY A 47 -6.60 -7.59 1.73
CA GLY A 47 -5.85 -8.25 0.68
C GLY A 47 -6.15 -7.72 -0.72
N ALA A 48 -6.87 -6.60 -0.86
CA ALA A 48 -7.26 -6.07 -2.15
C ALA A 48 -6.03 -5.57 -2.94
N LYS A 49 -5.87 -6.06 -4.17
CA LYS A 49 -4.81 -5.62 -5.08
C LYS A 49 -5.43 -5.15 -6.41
N PRO A 50 -6.08 -3.97 -6.42
CA PRO A 50 -6.86 -3.51 -7.57
C PRO A 50 -6.01 -3.12 -8.79
N PHE A 51 -4.68 -3.07 -8.65
CA PHE A 51 -3.79 -2.67 -9.73
C PHE A 51 -3.08 -3.89 -10.30
N GLU A 52 -3.58 -4.40 -11.42
CA GLU A 52 -2.95 -5.47 -12.17
C GLU A 52 -1.91 -4.92 -13.16
N CYS A 53 -0.82 -5.66 -13.37
CA CYS A 53 0.17 -5.36 -14.39
C CYS A 53 -0.44 -5.56 -15.78
N PRO A 54 -0.42 -4.56 -16.67
CA PRO A 54 -1.00 -4.69 -18.00
C PRO A 54 -0.12 -5.50 -18.97
N PHE A 55 1.04 -6.00 -18.53
CA PHE A 55 1.92 -6.80 -19.37
C PHE A 55 1.35 -8.22 -19.58
N PRO A 56 1.14 -8.65 -20.84
CA PRO A 56 0.53 -9.95 -21.13
C PRO A 56 1.37 -11.10 -20.57
N GLY A 57 0.75 -12.00 -19.83
CA GLY A 57 1.41 -13.14 -19.18
C GLY A 57 2.10 -12.82 -17.85
N CYS A 58 2.09 -11.57 -17.37
CA CYS A 58 2.69 -11.23 -16.08
C CYS A 58 1.80 -11.59 -14.87
N GLY A 59 0.51 -11.25 -14.92
CA GLY A 59 -0.47 -11.57 -13.88
C GLY A 59 -0.19 -10.98 -12.48
N ARG A 60 0.81 -10.10 -12.33
CA ARG A 60 1.16 -9.50 -11.03
C ARG A 60 0.16 -8.41 -10.64
N THR A 61 -0.25 -8.41 -9.37
CA THR A 61 -1.18 -7.43 -8.81
C THR A 61 -0.56 -6.65 -7.64
N PHE A 62 -0.98 -5.40 -7.47
CA PHE A 62 -0.44 -4.46 -6.50
C PHE A 62 -1.57 -3.74 -5.76
N ASN A 63 -1.30 -3.37 -4.51
CA ASN A 63 -2.17 -2.55 -3.67
C ASN A 63 -2.03 -1.03 -3.95
N VAL A 64 -0.95 -0.62 -4.63
CA VAL A 64 -0.64 0.77 -5.03
C VAL A 64 -0.29 0.88 -6.51
N SER A 65 -0.89 1.87 -7.19
CA SER A 65 -0.66 2.14 -8.62
C SER A 65 0.77 2.54 -8.96
N SER A 66 1.46 3.27 -8.10
CA SER A 66 2.87 3.64 -8.29
C SER A 66 3.79 2.43 -8.30
N ASN A 67 3.51 1.42 -7.46
CA ASN A 67 4.28 0.18 -7.41
C ASN A 67 4.08 -0.64 -8.68
N MET A 68 2.82 -0.81 -9.12
CA MET A 68 2.50 -1.44 -10.40
C MET A 68 3.20 -0.73 -11.57
N ARG A 69 3.14 0.60 -11.63
CA ARG A 69 3.79 1.38 -12.69
C ARG A 69 5.30 1.23 -12.69
N ARG A 70 5.94 1.22 -11.51
CA ARG A 70 7.38 0.98 -11.37
C ARG A 70 7.73 -0.43 -11.84
N HIS A 71 6.95 -1.42 -11.46
CA HIS A 71 7.13 -2.79 -11.94
C HIS A 71 6.98 -2.90 -13.46
N TYR A 72 5.96 -2.25 -14.04
CA TYR A 72 5.71 -2.27 -15.49
C TYR A 72 6.90 -1.75 -16.30
N ARG A 73 7.64 -0.75 -15.79
CA ARG A 73 8.85 -0.23 -16.44
C ARG A 73 9.94 -1.28 -16.61
N ASN A 74 9.97 -2.32 -15.79
CA ASN A 74 10.95 -3.40 -15.89
C ASN A 74 10.59 -4.43 -16.98
N HIS A 75 9.39 -4.37 -17.57
CA HIS A 75 8.98 -5.20 -18.70
C HIS A 75 9.27 -4.55 -20.06
N THR A 76 9.69 -3.28 -20.05
CA THR A 76 10.13 -2.60 -21.27
C THR A 76 11.56 -3.03 -21.58
#